data_AF-A0A4S2TA65-F1
#
_entry.id   AF-A0A4S2TA65-F1
#
_cell.length_a   1.000
_cell.length_b   1.000
_cell.length_c   1.000
_cell.angle_alpha   90.00
_cell.angle_beta   90.00
_cell.angle_gamma   90.00
#
_symmetry.space_group_name_H-M   'P 1'
#
loop_
_entity.id
_entity.type
_entity.pdbx_description
1 polymer ?
#
loop_
_entity_poly.entity_id
_entity_poly.type
_entity_poly.pdbx_seq_one_letter_code
_entity_poly.pdbx_strand_id
1 'polypeptide(L)'
;MKPYRNHRIAALTLAAALAVPALSACDTLSTAMDCANTAVAITNGANDLQQAVSQAGNSPQDAQNALNQIDASLKKIGDQTDNADLGKAIDSMKTAVANVRASIDNGNPTPDITPVGNAAKEISKVCTPG
;
A
#
# COMPACT_ATOMS: atom_id res chain seq x y z
N MET A 1 -45.50 -13.25 -2.57
CA MET A 1 -45.02 -11.85 -2.47
C MET A 1 -44.24 -11.73 -1.16
N LYS A 2 -42.94 -11.45 -1.23
CA LYS A 2 -42.00 -11.51 -0.09
C LYS A 2 -41.68 -10.05 0.34
N PRO A 3 -41.84 -9.65 1.60
CA PRO A 3 -41.56 -8.27 1.99
C PRO A 3 -40.04 -8.04 2.07
N TYR A 4 -39.56 -7.10 1.26
CA TYR A 4 -38.20 -6.56 1.35
C TYR A 4 -38.06 -5.75 2.63
N ARG A 5 -37.17 -6.18 3.52
CA ARG A 5 -36.76 -5.45 4.73
C ARG A 5 -35.77 -4.36 4.34
N ASN A 6 -36.23 -3.11 4.33
CA ASN A 6 -35.37 -1.93 4.15
C ASN A 6 -34.35 -1.85 5.29
N HIS A 7 -33.09 -2.15 5.00
CA HIS A 7 -31.97 -1.85 5.90
C HIS A 7 -31.78 -0.34 5.93
N ARG A 8 -32.06 0.27 7.08
CA ARG A 8 -31.65 1.64 7.37
C ARG A 8 -30.14 1.65 7.51
N ILE A 9 -29.45 2.16 6.50
CA ILE A 9 -28.02 2.47 6.59
C ILE A 9 -27.91 3.70 7.50
N ALA A 10 -27.50 3.48 8.74
CA ALA A 10 -27.07 4.56 9.61
C ALA A 10 -25.73 5.07 9.10
N ALA A 11 -25.71 6.29 8.56
CA ALA A 11 -24.47 6.99 8.24
C ALA A 11 -23.78 7.38 9.55
N LEU A 12 -22.70 6.66 9.90
CA LEU A 12 -21.80 7.06 10.98
C LEU A 12 -20.83 8.11 10.41
N THR A 13 -21.10 9.38 10.67
CA THR A 13 -20.14 10.46 10.43
C THR A 13 -19.15 10.49 11.60
N LEU A 14 -17.98 9.85 11.44
CA LEU A 14 -16.84 10.09 12.32
C LEU A 14 -16.26 11.48 12.00
N ALA A 15 -16.60 12.48 12.80
CA ALA A 15 -15.89 13.76 12.80
C ALA A 15 -14.63 13.60 13.68
N ALA A 16 -13.47 13.36 13.06
CA ALA A 16 -12.19 13.43 13.75
C ALA A 16 -11.84 14.91 14.00
N ALA A 17 -11.95 15.34 15.26
CA ALA A 17 -11.51 16.67 15.68
C ALA A 17 -9.98 16.66 15.81
N LEU A 18 -9.27 17.16 14.79
CA LEU A 18 -7.83 17.34 14.81
C LEU A 18 -7.48 18.53 15.73
N ALA A 19 -7.10 18.23 16.97
CA ALA A 19 -6.42 19.20 17.84
C ALA A 19 -4.97 19.34 17.34
N VAL A 20 -4.72 20.31 16.47
CA VAL A 20 -3.37 20.59 15.95
C VAL A 20 -2.64 21.50 16.94
N PRO A 21 -1.57 21.04 17.63
CA PRO A 21 -0.67 21.96 18.31
C PRO A 21 0.08 22.73 17.21
N ALA A 22 -0.38 23.96 16.98
CA ALA A 22 0.38 24.93 16.21
C ALA A 22 1.71 25.12 16.95
N LEU A 23 2.84 24.82 16.28
CA LEU A 23 4.15 25.51 16.39
C LEU A 23 5.34 24.74 15.73
N SER A 24 5.13 23.61 15.05
CA SER A 24 6.15 22.96 14.18
C SER A 24 5.58 22.33 12.90
N ALA A 25 4.40 22.80 12.46
CA ALA A 25 3.47 22.00 11.65
C ALA A 25 3.76 21.90 10.14
N CYS A 26 4.68 22.68 9.54
CA CYS A 26 4.89 22.60 8.09
C CYS A 26 5.79 21.42 7.67
N ASP A 27 6.90 21.18 8.37
CA ASP A 27 7.83 20.10 7.98
C ASP A 27 7.24 18.72 8.28
N THR A 28 6.58 18.55 9.44
CA THR A 28 5.93 17.29 9.80
C THR A 28 4.71 17.00 8.93
N LEU A 29 3.97 18.03 8.50
CA LEU A 29 2.87 17.87 7.55
C LEU A 29 3.39 17.51 6.15
N SER A 30 4.49 18.12 5.70
CA SER A 30 5.13 17.74 4.43
C SER A 30 5.58 16.28 4.44
N THR A 31 6.21 15.82 5.53
CA THR A 31 6.61 14.42 5.68
C THR A 31 5.39 13.48 5.74
N ALA A 32 4.32 13.85 6.44
CA ALA A 32 3.09 13.06 6.50
C ALA A 32 2.40 12.96 5.13
N MET A 33 2.35 14.07 4.38
CA MET A 33 1.82 14.08 3.02
C MET A 33 2.68 13.25 2.06
N ASP A 34 4.00 13.31 2.18
CA ASP A 34 4.91 12.47 1.38
C ASP A 34 4.77 10.98 1.71
N CYS A 35 4.58 10.65 2.99
CA CYS A 35 4.26 9.29 3.44
C CYS A 35 2.95 8.81 2.81
N ALA A 36 1.88 9.60 2.92
CA ALA A 36 0.56 9.27 2.38
C ALA A 36 0.60 9.12 0.85
N ASN A 37 1.22 10.04 0.13
CA ASN A 37 1.39 9.98 -1.33
C ASN A 37 2.15 8.72 -1.74
N THR A 38 3.20 8.37 -1.01
CA THR A 38 3.99 7.18 -1.31
C THR A 38 3.23 5.89 -0.96
N ALA A 39 2.47 5.87 0.13
CA ALA A 39 1.58 4.76 0.47
C ALA A 39 0.50 4.53 -0.60
N VAL A 40 -0.03 5.60 -1.20
CA VAL A 40 -0.94 5.51 -2.35
C VAL A 40 -0.23 4.93 -3.57
N ALA A 41 0.98 5.40 -3.90
CA ALA A 41 1.76 4.88 -5.02
C ALA A 41 2.04 3.37 -4.86
N ILE A 42 2.38 2.93 -3.64
CA ILE A 42 2.59 1.52 -3.30
C ILE A 42 1.28 0.72 -3.46
N THR A 43 0.16 1.26 -3.01
CA THR A 43 -1.16 0.62 -3.16
C THR A 43 -1.54 0.47 -4.63
N ASN A 44 -1.27 1.48 -5.46
CA ASN A 44 -1.50 1.41 -6.90
C ASN A 44 -0.60 0.35 -7.56
N GLY A 45 0.69 0.33 -7.24
CA GLY A 45 1.60 -0.71 -7.73
C GLY A 45 1.18 -2.12 -7.32
N ALA A 46 0.65 -2.30 -6.11
CA ALA A 46 0.09 -3.58 -5.66
C ALA A 46 -1.17 -3.99 -6.44
N ASN A 47 -2.04 -3.04 -6.78
CA ASN A 47 -3.22 -3.29 -7.62
C ASN A 47 -2.82 -3.62 -9.06
N ASP A 48 -1.85 -2.91 -9.62
CA ASP A 48 -1.31 -3.17 -10.96
C ASP A 48 -0.67 -4.56 -11.03
N LEU A 49 0.05 -4.96 -9.98
CA LEU A 49 0.58 -6.31 -9.82
C LEU A 49 -0.55 -7.35 -9.77
N GLN A 50 -1.60 -7.10 -8.99
CA GLN A 50 -2.77 -7.97 -8.93
C GLN A 50 -3.46 -8.10 -10.29
N GLN A 51 -3.59 -7.01 -11.03
CA GLN A 51 -4.17 -7.01 -12.36
C GLN A 51 -3.28 -7.75 -13.37
N ALA A 52 -1.95 -7.60 -13.29
CA ALA A 52 -1.01 -8.30 -14.16
C ALA A 52 -1.03 -9.82 -13.92
N VAL A 53 -1.04 -10.24 -12.64
CA VAL A 53 -1.08 -11.67 -12.27
C VAL A 53 -2.44 -12.31 -12.56
N SER A 54 -3.55 -11.59 -12.33
CA SER A 54 -4.92 -12.12 -12.55
C SER A 54 -5.28 -12.30 -14.01
N GLN A 55 -4.60 -11.63 -14.95
CA GLN A 55 -4.72 -11.86 -16.39
C GLN A 55 -4.03 -13.16 -16.85
N ALA A 56 -4.07 -14.20 -16.02
CA ALA A 56 -3.54 -15.55 -16.25
C ALA A 56 -2.07 -15.60 -16.70
N GLY A 57 -1.21 -14.73 -16.15
CA GLY A 57 0.22 -14.75 -16.45
C GLY A 57 0.58 -14.29 -17.88
N ASN A 58 -0.35 -13.65 -18.61
CA ASN A 58 -0.09 -13.15 -19.97
C ASN A 58 0.93 -12.01 -20.01
N SER A 59 1.22 -11.37 -18.87
CA SER A 59 2.21 -10.29 -18.80
C SER A 59 3.16 -10.42 -17.61
N PRO A 60 4.15 -11.34 -17.67
CA PRO A 60 5.24 -11.37 -16.70
C PRO A 60 6.00 -10.03 -16.65
N GLN A 61 6.13 -9.36 -17.80
CA GLN A 61 6.75 -8.02 -17.88
C GLN A 61 5.94 -6.96 -17.14
N ASP A 62 4.60 -6.96 -17.22
CA ASP A 62 3.78 -5.99 -16.50
C ASP A 62 3.84 -6.22 -14.99
N ALA A 63 3.88 -7.49 -14.55
CA ALA A 63 4.09 -7.82 -13.15
C ALA A 63 5.47 -7.33 -12.66
N GLN A 64 6.53 -7.52 -13.45
CA GLN A 64 7.86 -7.01 -13.12
C GLN A 64 7.90 -5.48 -13.06
N ASN A 65 7.20 -4.79 -13.97
CA ASN A 65 7.09 -3.34 -13.97
C ASN A 65 6.38 -2.82 -12.71
N ALA A 66 5.28 -3.46 -12.32
CA ALA A 66 4.57 -3.13 -11.09
C ALA A 66 5.46 -3.33 -9.84
N LEU A 67 6.21 -4.44 -9.77
CA LEU A 67 7.17 -4.71 -8.68
C LEU A 67 8.28 -3.65 -8.64
N ASN A 68 8.78 -3.21 -9.80
CA ASN A 68 9.79 -2.15 -9.89
C ASN A 68 9.26 -0.80 -9.41
N GLN A 69 8.00 -0.47 -9.72
CA GLN A 69 7.35 0.75 -9.24
C GLN A 69 7.17 0.74 -7.72
N ILE A 70 6.80 -0.41 -7.14
CA ILE A 70 6.72 -0.59 -5.70
C ILE A 70 8.09 -0.33 -5.06
N ASP A 71 9.16 -0.93 -5.57
CA ASP A 71 10.51 -0.73 -5.02
C ASP A 71 10.99 0.72 -5.10
N ALA A 72 10.73 1.40 -6.23
CA ALA A 72 11.07 2.81 -6.37
C ALA A 72 10.35 3.66 -5.31
N SER A 73 9.07 3.36 -5.06
CA SER A 73 8.26 4.02 -4.04
C SER A 73 8.80 3.74 -2.63
N LEU A 74 9.14 2.48 -2.32
CA LEU A 74 9.73 2.09 -1.04
C LEU A 74 11.08 2.78 -0.76
N LYS A 75 11.92 2.91 -1.79
CA LYS A 75 13.18 3.64 -1.67
C LYS A 75 12.94 5.10 -1.33
N LYS A 76 12.02 5.76 -2.04
CA LYS A 76 11.70 7.17 -1.82
C LYS A 76 11.26 7.42 -0.37
N ILE A 77 10.30 6.64 0.14
CA ILE A 77 9.80 6.84 1.50
C ILE A 77 10.81 6.48 2.58
N GLY A 78 11.61 5.43 2.37
CA GLY A 78 12.68 5.04 3.31
C GLY A 78 13.77 6.10 3.45
N ASP A 79 14.08 6.82 2.37
CA ASP A 79 15.05 7.93 2.38
C ASP A 79 14.49 9.21 3.06
N GLN A 80 13.18 9.26 3.36
CA GLN A 80 12.48 10.44 3.89
C GLN A 80 12.00 10.28 5.34
N THR A 81 12.30 9.16 6.02
CA THR A 81 11.72 8.87 7.33
C THR A 81 12.65 8.08 8.26
N ASP A 82 12.67 8.47 9.54
CA ASP A 82 13.34 7.74 10.62
C ASP A 82 12.37 6.87 11.44
N ASN A 83 11.12 6.70 10.98
CA ASN A 83 10.10 5.96 11.71
C ASN A 83 10.40 4.44 11.67
N ALA A 84 10.69 3.86 12.84
CA ALA A 84 11.03 2.45 12.97
C ALA A 84 9.91 1.49 12.52
N ASP A 85 8.64 1.84 12.75
CA ASP A 85 7.51 0.99 12.34
C ASP A 85 7.29 1.08 10.82
N LEU A 86 7.53 2.24 10.24
CA LEU A 86 7.54 2.40 8.79
C LEU A 86 8.69 1.61 8.15
N GLY A 87 9.89 1.64 8.76
CA GLY A 87 11.03 0.82 8.34
C GLY A 87 10.70 -0.68 8.32
N LYS A 88 10.07 -1.21 9.37
CA LYS A 88 9.62 -2.61 9.41
C LYS A 88 8.59 -2.93 8.33
N ALA A 89 7.65 -2.02 8.08
CA ALA A 89 6.64 -2.19 7.05
C ALA A 89 7.27 -2.18 5.63
N ILE A 90 8.25 -1.30 5.40
CA ILE A 90 9.05 -1.24 4.17
C ILE A 90 9.82 -2.55 3.96
N ASP A 91 10.50 -3.07 4.99
CA ASP A 91 11.27 -4.31 4.87
C ASP A 91 10.38 -5.53 4.63
N SER A 92 9.20 -5.55 5.25
CA SER A 92 8.16 -6.56 4.98
C SER A 92 7.71 -6.50 3.52
N MET A 93 7.50 -5.30 2.97
CA MET A 93 7.16 -5.13 1.56
C MET A 93 8.30 -5.58 0.64
N LYS A 94 9.55 -5.17 0.90
CA LYS A 94 10.71 -5.60 0.09
C LYS A 94 10.81 -7.11 0.03
N THR A 95 10.61 -7.78 1.16
CA THR A 95 10.61 -9.25 1.25
C THR A 95 9.48 -9.86 0.41
N ALA A 96 8.27 -9.31 0.51
CA ALA A 96 7.13 -9.76 -0.29
C ALA A 96 7.37 -9.60 -1.80
N VAL A 97 7.85 -8.43 -2.23
CA VAL A 97 8.19 -8.13 -3.63
C VAL A 97 9.27 -9.09 -4.14
N ALA A 98 10.33 -9.34 -3.35
CA ALA A 98 11.39 -10.27 -3.71
C ALA A 98 10.87 -11.71 -3.91
N ASN A 99 9.98 -12.18 -3.04
CA ASN A 99 9.37 -13.51 -3.16
C ASN A 99 8.48 -13.64 -4.41
N VAL A 100 7.73 -12.58 -4.75
CA VAL A 100 6.92 -12.56 -5.97
C VAL A 100 7.82 -12.58 -7.21
N ARG A 101 8.88 -11.75 -7.25
CA ARG A 101 9.86 -11.77 -8.35
C ARG A 101 10.48 -13.16 -8.53
N ALA A 102 10.98 -13.75 -7.44
CA ALA A 102 11.56 -15.08 -7.46
C ALA A 102 10.56 -16.13 -7.97
N SER A 103 9.28 -16.01 -7.62
CA SER A 103 8.24 -16.92 -8.12
C SER A 103 8.03 -16.77 -9.64
N ILE A 104 7.95 -15.53 -10.14
CA ILE A 104 7.82 -15.24 -11.58
C ILE A 104 9.05 -15.76 -12.34
N ASP A 105 10.26 -15.50 -11.84
CA ASP A 105 11.52 -15.91 -12.46
C ASP A 105 11.68 -17.44 -12.49
N ASN A 106 11.09 -18.15 -11.51
CA ASN A 106 11.01 -19.61 -11.49
C ASN A 106 9.87 -20.18 -12.35
N GLY A 107 9.18 -19.34 -13.13
CA GLY A 107 8.15 -19.76 -14.08
C GLY A 107 6.77 -19.99 -13.47
N ASN A 108 6.49 -19.49 -12.26
CA ASN A 108 5.13 -19.48 -11.71
C ASN A 108 4.32 -18.31 -12.33
N PRO A 109 3.31 -18.59 -13.16
CA PRO A 109 2.50 -17.55 -13.80
C PRO A 109 1.51 -16.88 -12.84
N THR A 110 1.27 -17.47 -11.67
CA THR A 110 0.33 -16.99 -10.65
C THR A 110 0.99 -16.99 -9.27
N PRO A 111 1.99 -16.12 -9.03
CA PRO A 111 2.62 -16.01 -7.72
C PRO A 111 1.62 -15.58 -6.65
N ASP A 112 1.83 -16.01 -5.40
CA ASP A 112 1.07 -15.48 -4.27
C ASP A 112 1.50 -14.05 -3.98
N ILE A 113 0.58 -13.12 -4.19
CA ILE A 113 0.77 -11.68 -3.97
C ILE A 113 0.11 -11.19 -2.68
N THR A 114 -0.52 -12.07 -1.90
CA THR A 114 -1.15 -11.73 -0.62
C THR A 114 -0.16 -11.01 0.33
N PRO A 115 1.12 -11.41 0.43
CA PRO A 115 2.09 -10.70 1.24
C PRO A 115 2.32 -9.24 0.82
N VAL A 116 2.27 -8.94 -0.49
CA VAL A 116 2.40 -7.56 -1.02
C VAL A 116 1.20 -6.72 -0.58
N GLY A 117 -0.02 -7.23 -0.74
CA GLY A 117 -1.23 -6.52 -0.31
C GLY A 117 -1.27 -6.27 1.20
N ASN A 118 -0.81 -7.22 2.01
CA ASN A 118 -0.73 -7.06 3.46
C ASN A 118 0.30 -5.99 3.86
N ALA A 119 1.49 -6.02 3.27
CA ALA A 119 2.51 -5.01 3.54
C ALA A 119 2.07 -3.61 3.09
N ALA A 120 1.35 -3.48 1.96
CA ALA A 120 0.81 -2.20 1.52
C ALA A 120 -0.17 -1.62 2.55
N LYS A 121 -1.02 -2.46 3.14
CA LYS A 121 -1.93 -2.05 4.21
C LYS A 121 -1.19 -1.58 5.47
N GLU A 122 -0.13 -2.27 5.88
CA GLU A 122 0.66 -1.85 7.04
C GLU A 122 1.36 -0.51 6.79
N ILE A 123 1.95 -0.31 5.59
CA ILE A 123 2.53 0.99 5.21
C ILE A 123 1.46 2.10 5.23
N SER A 124 0.28 1.84 4.66
CA SER A 124 -0.84 2.79 4.67
C SER A 124 -1.29 3.15 6.08
N LYS A 125 -1.37 2.17 7.00
CA LYS A 125 -1.70 2.42 8.42
C LYS A 125 -0.68 3.32 9.09
N VAL A 126 0.62 3.07 8.89
CA VAL A 126 1.69 3.87 9.50
C VAL A 126 1.75 5.29 8.91
N CYS A 127 1.44 5.44 7.63
CA CYS A 127 1.43 6.74 6.94
C CYS A 127 0.16 7.56 7.13
N THR A 128 -0.92 6.98 7.65
CA THR A 128 -2.17 7.71 7.89
C THR A 128 -2.09 8.37 9.27
N PRO A 129 -2.21 9.71 9.38
CA PRO A 129 -2.40 10.35 10.68
C PRO A 129 -3.70 9.83 11.31
N GLY A 130 -3.61 9.29 12.52
CA GLY A 130 -4.77 8.85 13.30
C GLY A 130 -5.67 10.00 13.73
#